data_AF-L8JV61-F1
#
_entry.id   AF-L8JV61-F1
#
_cell.length_a   1.000
_cell.length_b   1.000
_cell.length_c   1.000
_cell.angle_alpha   90.00
_cell.angle_beta   90.00
_cell.angle_gamma   90.00
#
_symmetry.space_group_name_H-M   'P 1'
#
loop_
_entity.id
_entity.type
_entity.pdbx_description
1 polymer ?
#
loop_
_entity_poly.entity_id
_entity_poly.type
_entity_poly.pdbx_seq_one_letter_code
_entity_poly.pdbx_strand_id
1 'polypeptide(L)'
;MSGTEDKLRKIAKPAPEGGWKDRVKFRNENKGWLKKSSAIALRVLETLDTLGWSQARLARELGVSRQMVSKIVKGQEKFNIETITNLEEALGIQLITILMSDEEVVKKAKIKYINETFYGENKFLKEMQQSEFNQEVKEQTPDLA
;
A
#
# COMPACT_ATOMS: atom_id res chain seq x y z
N MET A 1 -16.50 -46.68 -26.95
CA MET A 1 -17.09 -45.37 -26.62
C MET A 1 -18.39 -45.23 -27.41
N SER A 2 -19.45 -44.73 -26.77
CA SER A 2 -20.82 -44.73 -27.32
C SER A 2 -20.94 -43.70 -28.45
N GLY A 3 -21.51 -44.09 -29.60
CA GLY A 3 -21.68 -43.19 -30.76
C GLY A 3 -22.53 -41.94 -30.47
N THR A 4 -23.24 -41.92 -29.33
CA THR A 4 -23.93 -40.76 -28.80
C THR A 4 -22.96 -39.70 -28.27
N GLU A 5 -21.86 -40.11 -27.64
CA GLU A 5 -20.83 -39.23 -27.08
C GLU A 5 -20.07 -38.49 -28.20
N ASP A 6 -19.80 -39.17 -29.31
CA ASP A 6 -19.17 -38.58 -30.49
C ASP A 6 -20.07 -37.55 -31.19
N LYS A 7 -21.39 -37.81 -31.23
CA LYS A 7 -22.39 -36.86 -31.77
C LYS A 7 -22.50 -35.61 -30.89
N LEU A 8 -22.49 -35.78 -29.56
CA LEU A 8 -22.53 -34.67 -28.61
C LEU A 8 -21.27 -33.79 -28.70
N ARG A 9 -20.08 -34.39 -28.82
CA ARG A 9 -18.81 -33.65 -28.98
C ARG A 9 -18.74 -32.84 -30.28
N LYS A 10 -19.36 -33.31 -31.37
CA LYS A 10 -19.43 -32.56 -32.65
C LYS A 10 -20.35 -31.34 -32.60
N ILE A 11 -21.36 -31.34 -31.73
CA ILE A 11 -22.35 -30.24 -31.60
C ILE A 11 -21.91 -29.24 -30.53
N ALA A 12 -21.15 -29.67 -29.53
CA ALA A 12 -20.61 -28.80 -28.49
C ALA A 12 -19.58 -27.84 -29.07
N LYS A 13 -19.87 -26.53 -29.05
CA LYS A 13 -18.86 -25.50 -29.30
C LYS A 13 -17.78 -25.60 -28.23
N PRO A 14 -16.48 -25.52 -28.58
CA PRO A 14 -15.43 -25.46 -27.57
C PRO A 14 -15.71 -24.29 -26.63
N ALA A 15 -15.40 -24.47 -25.33
CA ALA A 15 -15.49 -23.37 -24.38
C ALA A 15 -14.67 -22.19 -24.95
N PRO A 16 -15.21 -20.96 -24.97
CA PRO A 16 -14.48 -19.83 -25.51
C PRO A 16 -13.15 -19.68 -24.75
N GLU A 17 -12.05 -19.48 -25.49
CA GLU A 17 -10.77 -19.09 -24.91
C GLU A 17 -10.97 -17.83 -24.06
N GLY A 18 -10.45 -17.83 -22.83
CA GLY A 18 -10.73 -16.75 -21.87
C GLY A 18 -12.00 -16.97 -21.06
N GLY A 19 -12.48 -18.21 -20.97
CA GLY A 19 -13.56 -18.62 -20.08
C GLY A 19 -13.25 -18.34 -18.61
N TRP A 20 -14.27 -18.44 -17.75
CA TRP A 20 -14.11 -18.18 -16.32
C TRP A 20 -13.00 -19.01 -15.66
N LYS A 21 -12.78 -20.24 -16.14
CA LYS A 21 -11.73 -21.15 -15.66
C LYS A 21 -10.33 -20.58 -15.92
N ASP A 22 -10.08 -20.04 -17.11
CA ASP A 22 -8.79 -19.45 -17.47
C ASP A 22 -8.52 -18.19 -16.64
N ARG A 23 -9.55 -17.38 -16.39
CA ARG A 23 -9.44 -16.18 -15.53
C ARG A 23 -9.13 -16.54 -14.08
N VAL A 24 -9.75 -17.59 -13.55
CA VAL A 24 -9.46 -18.08 -12.19
C VAL A 24 -8.04 -18.61 -12.10
N LYS A 25 -7.62 -19.44 -13.07
CA LYS A 25 -6.25 -19.95 -13.15
C LYS A 25 -5.23 -18.81 -13.19
N PHE A 26 -5.43 -17.84 -14.08
CA PHE A 26 -4.58 -16.66 -14.18
C PHE A 26 -4.50 -15.89 -12.86
N ARG A 27 -5.63 -15.61 -12.20
CA ARG A 27 -5.65 -14.88 -10.91
C ARG A 27 -4.91 -15.64 -9.82
N ASN A 28 -5.02 -16.96 -9.78
CA ASN A 28 -4.31 -17.78 -8.80
C ASN A 28 -2.81 -17.78 -9.05
N GLU A 29 -2.38 -18.00 -10.30
CA GLU A 29 -0.96 -18.00 -10.69
C GLU A 29 -0.30 -16.62 -10.49
N ASN A 30 -1.06 -15.53 -10.69
CA ASN A 30 -0.55 -14.16 -10.69
C ASN A 30 -0.91 -13.36 -9.43
N LYS A 31 -1.40 -14.02 -8.38
CA LYS A 31 -2.01 -13.39 -7.20
C LYS A 31 -1.11 -12.33 -6.55
N GLY A 32 0.21 -12.59 -6.49
CA GLY A 32 1.18 -11.71 -5.83
C GLY A 32 1.23 -10.31 -6.43
N TRP A 33 1.55 -10.20 -7.72
CA TRP A 33 1.65 -8.90 -8.38
C TRP A 33 0.27 -8.29 -8.66
N LEU A 34 -0.78 -9.10 -8.88
CA LEU A 34 -2.15 -8.59 -9.03
C LEU A 34 -2.63 -7.88 -7.75
N LYS A 35 -2.29 -8.40 -6.57
CA LYS A 35 -2.62 -7.76 -5.29
C LYS A 35 -1.94 -6.39 -5.16
N LYS A 36 -0.64 -6.31 -5.50
CA LYS A 36 0.13 -5.05 -5.49
C LYS A 36 -0.42 -4.06 -6.52
N SER A 37 -0.67 -4.52 -7.74
CA SER A 37 -1.24 -3.73 -8.83
C SER A 37 -2.62 -3.15 -8.45
N SER A 38 -3.48 -3.95 -7.81
CA SER A 38 -4.78 -3.48 -7.30
C SER A 38 -4.64 -2.42 -6.20
N ALA A 39 -3.67 -2.58 -5.29
CA ALA A 39 -3.42 -1.61 -4.24
C ALA A 39 -2.93 -0.26 -4.80
N ILE A 40 -2.02 -0.30 -5.78
CA ILE A 40 -1.56 0.88 -6.52
C ILE A 40 -2.76 1.55 -7.22
N ALA A 41 -3.59 0.78 -7.92
CA ALA A 41 -4.76 1.30 -8.62
C ALA A 41 -5.73 2.04 -7.69
N LEU A 42 -6.03 1.46 -6.53
CA LEU A 42 -6.86 2.11 -5.51
C LEU A 42 -6.24 3.42 -5.02
N ARG A 43 -4.94 3.41 -4.73
CA ARG A 43 -4.24 4.61 -4.27
C ARG A 43 -4.27 5.73 -5.32
N VAL A 44 -4.05 5.38 -6.59
CA VAL A 44 -4.16 6.33 -7.71
C VAL A 44 -5.57 6.90 -7.80
N LEU A 45 -6.61 6.05 -7.72
CA LEU A 45 -8.01 6.51 -7.77
C LEU A 45 -8.34 7.46 -6.62
N GLU A 46 -7.97 7.11 -5.38
CA GLU A 46 -8.14 7.99 -4.21
C GLU A 46 -7.46 9.36 -4.40
N THR A 47 -6.25 9.36 -4.96
CA THR A 47 -5.52 10.61 -5.22
C THR A 47 -6.17 11.41 -6.33
N LEU A 48 -6.65 10.78 -7.40
CA LEU A 48 -7.40 11.46 -8.46
C LEU A 48 -8.67 12.12 -7.91
N ASP A 49 -9.42 11.42 -7.06
CA ASP A 49 -10.62 11.96 -6.42
C ASP A 49 -10.27 13.15 -5.52
N THR A 50 -9.19 13.06 -4.73
CA THR A 50 -8.70 14.13 -3.86
C THR A 50 -8.30 15.38 -4.66
N LEU A 51 -7.65 15.19 -5.82
CA LEU A 51 -7.21 16.27 -6.68
C LEU A 51 -8.32 16.79 -7.62
N GLY A 52 -9.46 16.10 -7.72
CA GLY A 52 -10.51 16.37 -8.71
C GLY A 52 -10.06 16.11 -10.16
N TRP A 53 -9.13 15.18 -10.37
CA TRP A 53 -8.57 14.89 -11.68
C TRP A 53 -9.33 13.79 -12.43
N SER A 54 -9.56 14.02 -13.73
CA SER A 54 -10.03 12.94 -14.60
C SER A 54 -8.88 12.05 -15.06
N GLN A 55 -9.18 10.79 -15.41
CA GLN A 55 -8.20 9.89 -16.04
C GLN A 55 -7.63 10.44 -17.34
N ALA A 56 -8.40 11.26 -18.08
CA ALA A 56 -7.92 11.93 -19.29
C ALA A 56 -6.90 13.03 -18.98
N ARG A 57 -7.03 13.71 -17.83
CA ARG A 57 -6.00 14.62 -17.35
C ARG A 57 -4.75 13.84 -16.96
N LEU A 58 -4.87 12.80 -16.14
CA LEU A 58 -3.72 11.97 -15.75
C LEU A 58 -2.95 11.43 -16.97
N ALA A 59 -3.66 11.01 -18.01
CA ALA A 59 -3.03 10.57 -19.27
C ALA A 59 -2.15 11.67 -19.91
N ARG A 60 -2.62 12.94 -19.89
CA ARG A 60 -1.85 14.09 -20.39
C ARG A 60 -0.64 14.40 -19.52
N GLU A 61 -0.79 14.39 -18.20
CA GLU A 61 0.32 14.65 -17.26
C GLU A 61 1.42 13.59 -17.39
N LEU A 62 1.04 12.33 -17.61
CA LEU A 62 1.97 11.22 -17.82
C LEU A 62 2.52 11.13 -19.26
N GLY A 63 1.97 11.88 -20.22
CA GLY A 63 2.30 11.73 -21.64
C GLY A 63 1.93 10.36 -22.24
N VAL A 64 0.94 9.66 -21.67
CA VAL A 64 0.53 8.30 -22.12
C VAL A 64 -0.89 8.28 -22.69
N SER A 65 -1.27 7.16 -23.31
CA SER A 65 -2.62 6.99 -23.81
C SER A 65 -3.65 6.85 -22.67
N ARG A 66 -4.88 7.31 -22.90
CA ARG A 66 -6.00 7.09 -21.97
C ARG A 66 -6.29 5.61 -21.73
N GLN A 67 -6.00 4.74 -22.71
CA GLN A 67 -6.13 3.29 -22.57
C GLN A 67 -5.15 2.74 -21.55
N MET A 68 -3.90 3.23 -21.53
CA MET A 68 -2.91 2.88 -20.52
C MET A 68 -3.40 3.25 -19.13
N VAL A 69 -3.87 4.50 -18.95
CA VAL A 69 -4.46 4.93 -17.67
C VAL A 69 -5.64 4.05 -17.25
N SER A 70 -6.49 3.63 -18.20
CA SER A 70 -7.57 2.70 -17.88
C SER A 70 -7.07 1.35 -17.36
N LYS A 71 -5.94 0.82 -17.85
CA LYS A 71 -5.35 -0.43 -17.35
C LYS A 71 -4.76 -0.25 -15.95
N ILE A 72 -4.10 0.89 -15.72
CA ILE A 72 -3.54 1.30 -14.41
C ILE A 72 -4.63 1.28 -13.35
N VAL A 73 -5.72 2.05 -13.54
CA VAL A 73 -6.80 2.19 -12.55
C VAL A 73 -7.66 0.93 -12.39
N LYS A 74 -7.60 0.00 -13.34
CA LYS A 74 -8.22 -1.33 -13.22
C LYS A 74 -7.35 -2.34 -12.46
N GLY A 75 -6.09 -2.00 -12.15
CA GLY A 75 -5.14 -2.92 -11.51
C GLY A 75 -4.82 -4.14 -12.37
N GLN A 76 -4.93 -4.00 -13.69
CA GLN A 76 -4.65 -5.07 -14.66
C GLN A 76 -3.26 -4.90 -15.29
N GLU A 77 -2.55 -3.84 -14.95
CA GLU A 77 -1.25 -3.51 -15.50
C GLU A 77 -0.13 -4.20 -14.71
N LYS A 78 0.87 -4.72 -15.44
CA LYS A 78 2.16 -5.11 -14.88
C LYS A 78 3.04 -3.88 -14.87
N PHE A 79 3.00 -3.14 -13.77
CA PHE A 79 3.79 -1.93 -13.61
C PHE A 79 5.30 -2.23 -13.70
N ASN A 80 6.01 -1.51 -14.55
CA ASN A 80 7.45 -1.36 -14.45
C ASN A 80 7.79 -0.23 -13.47
N ILE A 81 9.05 -0.17 -13.03
CA ILE A 81 9.51 0.83 -12.05
C ILE A 81 9.29 2.25 -12.60
N GLU A 82 9.65 2.48 -13.87
CA GLU A 82 9.45 3.77 -14.56
C GLU A 82 8.00 4.27 -14.49
N THR A 83 7.00 3.41 -14.74
CA THR A 83 5.58 3.78 -14.69
C THR A 83 5.17 4.17 -13.28
N ILE A 84 5.70 3.47 -12.26
CA ILE A 84 5.42 3.81 -10.86
C ILE A 84 6.04 5.15 -10.51
N THR A 85 7.31 5.38 -10.88
CA THR A 85 7.99 6.65 -10.65
C THR A 85 7.25 7.81 -11.32
N ASN A 86 6.87 7.67 -12.59
CA ASN A 86 6.12 8.70 -13.31
C ASN A 86 4.74 8.97 -12.65
N LEU A 87 4.07 7.95 -12.12
CA LEU A 87 2.83 8.14 -11.36
C LEU A 87 3.07 8.89 -10.04
N GLU A 88 4.12 8.54 -9.31
CA GLU A 88 4.49 9.17 -8.05
C GLU A 88 4.81 10.66 -8.26
N GLU A 89 5.58 10.99 -9.31
CA GLU A 89 5.91 12.36 -9.69
C GLU A 89 4.68 13.16 -10.14
N ALA A 90 3.86 12.61 -11.04
CA ALA A 90 2.69 13.30 -11.58
C ALA A 90 1.61 13.56 -10.52
N LEU A 91 1.49 12.68 -9.53
CA LEU A 91 0.46 12.75 -8.49
C LEU A 91 0.99 13.33 -7.16
N GLY A 92 2.31 13.47 -6.99
CA GLY A 92 2.93 13.93 -5.75
C GLY A 92 2.71 12.97 -4.56
N ILE A 93 2.74 11.66 -4.81
CA ILE A 93 2.51 10.61 -3.80
C ILE A 93 3.60 9.54 -3.83
N GLN A 94 3.73 8.76 -2.76
CA GLN A 94 4.51 7.51 -2.77
C GLN A 94 3.57 6.31 -2.91
N LEU A 95 3.86 5.43 -3.86
CA LEU A 95 3.16 4.17 -4.13
C LEU A 95 3.94 2.96 -3.63
N ILE A 96 5.26 2.94 -3.83
CA ILE A 96 6.14 1.86 -3.37
C ILE A 96 7.32 2.44 -2.60
N THR A 97 7.68 1.82 -1.49
CA THR A 97 8.91 2.12 -0.74
C THR A 97 9.74 0.85 -0.56
N ILE A 98 11.07 1.02 -0.48
CA ILE A 98 12.02 -0.05 -0.19
C ILE A 98 12.49 0.19 1.25
N LEU A 99 12.26 -0.80 2.11
CA LEU A 99 12.65 -0.71 3.52
C LEU A 99 14.06 -1.24 3.72
N MET A 100 14.83 -0.57 4.57
CA MET A 100 16.09 -1.09 5.10
C MET A 100 15.83 -2.13 6.20
N SER A 101 16.86 -2.91 6.57
CA SER A 101 16.72 -4.01 7.53
C SER A 101 16.28 -3.57 8.94
N ASP A 102 16.54 -2.31 9.27
CA ASP A 102 16.23 -1.65 10.54
C ASP A 102 14.95 -0.81 10.47
N GLU A 103 14.21 -0.84 9.35
CA GLU A 103 12.99 -0.07 9.16
C GLU A 103 11.72 -0.92 9.28
N GLU A 104 10.72 -0.40 9.99
CA GLU A 104 9.41 -1.04 10.14
C GLU A 104 8.26 -0.13 9.70
N VAL A 105 7.26 -0.71 9.02
CA VAL A 105 6.02 -0.01 8.68
C VAL A 105 5.02 -0.14 9.82
N VAL A 106 4.77 0.98 10.51
CA VAL A 106 3.82 1.05 11.61
C VAL A 106 2.55 1.80 11.18
N LYS A 107 1.38 1.23 11.47
CA LYS A 107 0.10 1.94 11.23
C LYS A 107 -0.01 3.14 12.18
N LYS A 108 -0.46 4.30 11.67
CA LYS A 108 -0.65 5.53 12.47
C LYS A 108 -1.42 5.32 13.78
N ALA A 109 -2.44 4.47 13.77
CA ALA A 109 -3.18 4.13 15.00
C ALA A 109 -2.27 3.51 16.08
N LYS A 110 -1.31 2.65 15.71
CA LYS A 110 -0.34 2.03 16.62
C LYS A 110 0.72 3.03 17.10
N ILE A 111 1.13 3.98 16.26
CA ILE A 111 2.06 5.05 16.64
C ILE A 111 1.48 5.92 17.77
N LYS A 112 0.17 6.21 17.73
CA LYS A 112 -0.51 6.95 18.80
C LYS A 112 -0.34 6.24 20.15
N TYR A 113 -0.62 4.94 20.21
CA TYR A 113 -0.44 4.13 21.42
C TYR A 113 1.03 4.10 21.86
N ILE A 114 1.98 3.86 20.94
CA ILE A 114 3.41 3.81 21.27
C ILE A 114 3.86 5.15 21.87
N ASN A 115 3.53 6.27 21.24
CA ASN A 115 3.90 7.59 21.75
C ASN A 115 3.27 7.84 23.14
N GLU A 116 2.00 7.52 23.33
CA GLU A 116 1.33 7.69 24.63
C GLU A 116 2.00 6.88 25.74
N THR A 117 2.35 5.62 25.49
CA THR A 117 3.08 4.79 26.47
C THR A 117 4.52 5.25 26.67
N PHE A 118 5.22 5.61 25.59
CA PHE A 118 6.65 5.97 25.64
C PHE A 118 6.87 7.34 26.32
N TYR A 119 6.03 8.34 26.04
CA TYR A 119 6.09 9.63 26.74
C TYR A 119 5.57 9.54 28.18
N GLY A 120 4.60 8.65 28.47
CA GLY A 120 4.11 8.40 29.83
C GLY A 120 5.19 7.80 30.75
N GLU A 121 5.89 6.76 30.29
CA GLU A 121 6.97 6.11 31.05
C GLU A 121 8.21 7.01 31.18
N ASN A 122 8.61 7.70 30.11
CA ASN A 122 9.77 8.59 30.15
C ASN A 122 9.52 9.88 30.94
N LYS A 123 8.27 10.30 31.12
CA LYS A 123 7.93 11.43 31.99
C LYS A 123 8.07 11.07 33.46
N PHE A 124 7.55 9.90 33.86
CA PHE A 124 7.68 9.40 35.23
C PHE A 124 9.15 9.20 35.63
N LEU A 125 9.95 8.54 34.79
CA LEU A 125 11.37 8.31 35.07
C LEU A 125 12.16 9.62 35.17
N LYS A 126 11.85 10.62 34.32
CA LYS A 126 12.48 11.95 34.40
C LYS A 126 12.08 12.71 35.68
N GLU A 127 10.81 12.69 36.04
CA GLU A 127 10.32 13.35 37.25
C GLU A 127 10.88 12.70 38.52
N MET A 128 11.02 11.37 38.53
CA MET A 128 11.60 10.61 39.64
C MET A 128 13.10 10.91 39.80
N GLN A 129 13.89 10.85 38.72
CA GLN A 129 15.32 11.20 38.77
C GLN A 129 15.57 12.66 39.17
N GLN A 130 14.74 13.59 38.71
CA GLN A 130 14.83 14.99 39.10
C GLN A 130 14.49 15.19 40.59
N SER A 131 13.53 14.43 41.12
CA SER A 131 13.15 14.49 42.53
C SER A 131 14.25 13.93 43.45
N GLU A 132 14.87 12.80 43.08
CA GLU A 132 15.99 12.21 43.80
C GLU A 132 17.21 13.14 43.80
N PHE A 133 17.54 13.72 42.65
CA PHE A 133 18.62 14.70 42.52
C PHE A 133 18.36 15.96 43.39
N ASN A 134 17.13 16.49 43.39
CA ASN A 134 16.79 17.65 44.21
C ASN A 134 16.83 17.35 45.72
N GLN A 135 16.54 16.11 46.12
CA GLN A 135 16.58 15.68 47.51
C GLN A 135 18.02 15.54 48.00
N GLU A 136 18.90 14.97 47.17
CA GLU A 136 20.33 14.80 47.44
C GLU A 136 21.07 16.15 47.56
N VAL A 137 20.72 17.13 46.72
CA VAL A 137 21.23 18.51 46.83
C VAL A 137 20.81 19.17 48.14
N LYS A 138 19.58 18.92 48.61
CA LYS A 138 19.03 19.52 49.84
C LYS A 138 19.65 18.94 51.12
N GLU A 139 20.09 17.68 51.07
CA GLU A 139 20.79 17.01 52.17
C GLU A 139 22.28 17.40 52.27
N GLN A 140 22.91 17.79 51.14
CA GLN A 140 24.33 18.18 51.10
C GLN A 140 24.60 19.67 51.40
N THR A 141 23.61 20.55 51.27
CA THR A 141 23.74 21.97 51.68
C THR A 141 22.58 22.39 52.60
N PRO A 142 22.60 22.00 53.89
CA PRO A 142 21.49 22.25 54.80
C PRO A 142 21.33 23.73 55.23
N ASP A 143 22.29 24.61 54.95
CA ASP A 143 22.40 25.95 55.57
C ASP A 143 22.19 27.14 54.60
N LEU A 144 21.29 26.99 53.62
CA LEU A 144 20.97 28.05 52.64
C LEU A 144 19.45 28.29 52.47
N ALA A 145 18.68 28.08 53.54
CA ALA A 145 17.28 28.47 53.65
C ALA A 145 17.12 29.73 54.52
#